data_AF-A0A2G9US20-F1
#
_entry.id   AF-A0A2G9US20-F1
#
_cell.length_a   1.000
_cell.length_b   1.000
_cell.length_c   1.000
_cell.angle_alpha   90.00
_cell.angle_beta   90.00
_cell.angle_gamma   90.00
#
_symmetry.space_group_name_H-M   'P 1'
#
loop_
_entity.id
_entity.type
_entity.pdbx_description
1 polymer ?
#
loop_
_entity_poly.entity_id
_entity_poly.type
_entity_poly.pdbx_seq_one_letter_code
_entity_poly.pdbx_strand_id
1 'polypeptide(L)'
;MLATWLASVLLITGLVSTTSEGKDERYTYSQMCIVERKLTVLHGFDCREQVAVAKWRNSVNASGWTFLEVETQSKYEPELQAYAAGVLSREVLHYHIQNTAEDYCKNFTQYCKRMNEFVGQNQDYIKEKLASTPRDDTYWSAVNRTYHQLTGLIDGYENRSITPGITYEMHPIL
;
A
#
# COMPACT_ATOMS: atom_id res chain seq x y z
N MET A 1 -21.70 -30.82 -56.02
CA MET A 1 -22.37 -31.28 -54.78
C MET A 1 -21.29 -31.38 -53.71
N LEU A 2 -20.96 -30.26 -53.04
CA LEU A 2 -21.30 -30.00 -51.62
C LEU A 2 -20.92 -31.19 -50.72
N ALA A 3 -19.66 -31.26 -50.26
CA ALA A 3 -19.14 -30.67 -49.01
C ALA A 3 -19.77 -31.28 -47.75
N THR A 4 -18.95 -31.87 -46.88
CA THR A 4 -19.09 -31.76 -45.41
C THR A 4 -17.81 -32.23 -44.74
N TRP A 5 -17.06 -31.26 -44.23
CA TRP A 5 -15.93 -31.44 -43.32
C TRP A 5 -16.47 -31.56 -41.89
N LEU A 6 -16.08 -32.60 -41.15
CA LEU A 6 -16.34 -32.71 -39.73
C LEU A 6 -15.27 -31.92 -38.96
N ALA A 7 -15.60 -30.69 -38.59
CA ALA A 7 -14.79 -29.91 -37.65
C ALA A 7 -15.16 -30.31 -36.22
N SER A 8 -14.26 -31.03 -35.55
CA SER A 8 -14.36 -31.29 -34.11
C SER A 8 -14.02 -30.01 -33.35
N VAL A 9 -15.04 -29.34 -32.80
CA VAL A 9 -14.87 -28.21 -31.88
C VAL A 9 -14.49 -28.78 -30.51
N LEU A 10 -13.19 -28.71 -30.18
CA LEU A 10 -12.71 -28.88 -28.80
C LEU A 10 -13.04 -27.61 -28.01
N LEU A 11 -14.12 -27.68 -27.23
CA LEU A 11 -14.41 -26.70 -26.18
C LEU A 11 -13.40 -26.91 -25.04
N ILE A 12 -12.29 -26.17 -25.09
CA ILE A 12 -11.43 -25.97 -23.93
C ILE A 12 -12.21 -25.09 -22.96
N THR A 13 -12.90 -25.71 -22.02
CA THR A 13 -13.41 -25.01 -20.84
C THR A 13 -12.21 -24.63 -20.00
N GLY A 14 -11.80 -23.37 -20.09
CA GLY A 14 -10.85 -22.82 -19.14
C GLY A 14 -11.45 -22.94 -17.74
N LEU A 15 -10.87 -23.80 -16.90
CA LEU A 15 -11.10 -23.80 -15.47
C LEU A 15 -10.64 -22.45 -14.93
N VAL A 16 -11.56 -21.49 -14.87
CA VAL A 16 -11.40 -20.31 -14.02
C VAL A 16 -11.39 -20.88 -12.60
N SER A 17 -10.19 -21.00 -12.02
CA SER A 17 -10.06 -21.24 -10.59
C SER A 17 -10.68 -20.03 -9.91
N THR A 18 -11.91 -20.17 -9.45
CA THR A 18 -12.50 -19.19 -8.54
C THR A 18 -11.74 -19.32 -7.24
N THR A 19 -10.64 -18.59 -7.09
CA THR A 19 -10.00 -18.40 -5.79
C THR A 19 -11.07 -17.79 -4.89
N SER A 20 -11.60 -18.57 -3.97
CA SER A 20 -12.61 -18.08 -3.04
C SER A 20 -11.94 -17.07 -2.13
N GLU A 21 -12.22 -15.79 -2.37
CA GLU A 21 -11.65 -14.68 -1.62
C GLU A 21 -11.75 -14.92 -0.11
N GLY A 22 -10.69 -14.56 0.62
CA GLY A 22 -10.65 -14.71 2.07
C GLY A 22 -10.45 -16.14 2.57
N LYS A 23 -10.16 -17.11 1.68
CA LYS A 23 -9.83 -18.50 2.06
C LYS A 23 -8.44 -18.90 1.58
N ASP A 24 -7.51 -17.96 1.50
CA ASP A 24 -6.16 -18.22 1.02
C ASP A 24 -5.46 -19.21 1.96
N GLU A 25 -4.91 -20.29 1.39
CA GLU A 25 -4.11 -21.27 2.14
C GLU A 25 -2.61 -20.94 2.10
N ARG A 26 -2.16 -20.18 1.10
CA ARG A 26 -0.75 -19.87 0.84
C ARG A 26 -0.49 -18.37 0.93
N TYR A 27 0.75 -18.03 1.29
CA TYR A 27 1.21 -16.64 1.24
C TYR A 27 1.58 -16.23 -0.18
N THR A 28 1.20 -15.02 -0.56
CA THR A 28 1.77 -14.29 -1.69
C THR A 28 2.86 -13.35 -1.18
N TYR A 29 3.78 -12.97 -2.07
CA TYR A 29 4.94 -12.17 -1.72
C TYR A 29 5.10 -11.01 -2.69
N SER A 30 5.38 -9.84 -2.14
CA SER A 30 5.67 -8.62 -2.89
C SER A 30 6.89 -7.95 -2.29
N GLN A 31 7.72 -7.35 -3.12
CA GLN A 31 9.00 -6.79 -2.72
C GLN A 31 9.14 -5.39 -3.27
N MET A 32 9.71 -4.52 -2.44
CA MET A 32 10.14 -3.21 -2.88
C MET A 32 11.61 -3.27 -3.26
N CYS A 33 11.91 -2.96 -4.51
CA CYS A 33 13.18 -3.25 -5.15
C CYS A 33 13.75 -2.05 -5.88
N ILE A 34 15.07 -1.89 -5.81
CA ILE A 34 15.76 -0.94 -6.67
C ILE A 34 16.15 -1.66 -7.96
N VAL A 35 15.52 -1.27 -9.06
CA VAL A 35 15.81 -1.79 -10.41
C VAL A 35 16.18 -0.58 -11.27
N GLU A 36 17.37 -0.59 -11.86
CA GLU A 36 17.87 0.55 -12.67
C GLU A 36 17.80 1.89 -11.93
N ARG A 37 18.13 1.89 -10.62
CA ARG A 37 18.03 3.05 -9.71
C ARG A 37 16.62 3.57 -9.45
N LYS A 38 15.58 2.84 -9.87
CA LYS A 38 14.18 3.16 -9.61
C LYS A 38 13.57 2.19 -8.61
N LEU A 39 12.85 2.74 -7.64
CA LEU A 39 12.08 1.95 -6.68
C LEU A 39 10.86 1.35 -7.38
N THR A 40 10.74 0.02 -7.35
CA THR A 40 9.76 -0.76 -8.12
C THR A 40 9.21 -1.90 -7.27
N VAL A 41 7.91 -2.14 -7.37
CA VAL A 41 7.27 -3.31 -6.74
C VAL A 41 7.44 -4.52 -7.64
N LEU A 42 8.01 -5.60 -7.12
CA LEU A 42 8.14 -6.89 -7.79
C LEU A 42 7.33 -7.95 -7.02
N HIS A 43 6.76 -8.92 -7.73
CA HIS A 43 6.11 -10.08 -7.12
C HIS A 43 7.10 -11.24 -6.94
N GLY A 44 6.91 -12.04 -5.90
CA GLY A 44 7.78 -13.19 -5.61
C GLY A 44 9.03 -12.83 -4.81
N PHE A 45 10.16 -13.49 -5.11
CA PHE A 45 11.39 -13.42 -4.31
C PHE A 45 12.69 -13.02 -5.05
N ASP A 46 12.60 -12.53 -6.28
CA ASP A 46 13.76 -12.46 -7.18
C ASP A 46 14.55 -11.13 -7.13
N CYS A 47 14.56 -10.45 -5.98
CA CYS A 47 15.15 -9.12 -5.84
C CYS A 47 16.51 -9.12 -5.13
N ARG A 48 17.55 -8.63 -5.81
CA ARG A 48 18.89 -8.47 -5.22
C ARG A 48 19.01 -7.20 -4.35
N GLU A 49 18.44 -6.10 -4.82
CA GLU A 49 18.41 -4.81 -4.13
C GLU A 49 17.05 -4.57 -3.47
N GLN A 50 16.67 -5.52 -2.61
CA GLN A 50 15.41 -5.50 -1.88
C GLN A 50 15.50 -4.51 -0.72
N VAL A 51 14.66 -3.47 -0.72
CA VAL A 51 14.49 -2.51 0.38
C VAL A 51 13.55 -3.07 1.44
N ALA A 52 12.47 -3.71 1.00
CA ALA A 52 11.48 -4.34 1.86
C ALA A 52 10.82 -5.54 1.16
N VAL A 53 10.27 -6.47 1.93
CA VAL A 53 9.43 -7.57 1.46
C VAL A 53 8.20 -7.64 2.33
N ALA A 54 7.07 -7.96 1.71
CA ALA A 54 5.83 -8.26 2.39
C ALA A 54 5.35 -9.65 1.99
N LYS A 55 4.80 -10.37 2.97
CA LYS A 55 4.03 -11.58 2.74
C LYS A 55 2.59 -11.35 3.16
N TRP A 56 1.68 -11.80 2.33
CA TRP A 56 0.25 -11.58 2.45
C TRP A 56 -0.51 -12.89 2.40
N ARG A 57 -1.53 -13.01 3.24
CA ARG A 57 -2.50 -14.11 3.18
C ARG A 57 -3.87 -13.63 3.63
N ASN A 58 -4.84 -13.61 2.73
CA ASN A 58 -6.22 -13.27 3.07
C ASN A 58 -6.98 -14.53 3.50
N SER A 59 -7.06 -14.75 4.81
CA SER A 59 -7.78 -15.88 5.43
C SER A 59 -9.02 -15.41 6.20
N VAL A 60 -9.55 -14.22 5.88
CA VAL A 60 -10.63 -13.60 6.67
C VAL A 60 -11.90 -14.46 6.73
N ASN A 61 -12.27 -15.14 5.65
CA ASN A 61 -13.44 -16.00 5.61
C ASN A 61 -13.22 -17.37 6.25
N ALA A 62 -11.98 -17.79 6.43
CA ALA A 62 -11.64 -19.07 7.07
C ALA A 62 -11.30 -18.93 8.57
N SER A 63 -10.68 -17.82 8.99
CA SER A 63 -10.19 -17.61 10.36
C SER A 63 -10.63 -16.29 11.00
N GLY A 64 -11.26 -15.37 10.24
CA GLY A 64 -11.53 -14.01 10.69
C GLY A 64 -10.34 -13.06 10.61
N TRP A 65 -9.20 -13.50 10.06
CA TRP A 65 -7.96 -12.72 10.03
C TRP A 65 -7.32 -12.70 8.64
N THR A 66 -6.76 -11.54 8.31
CA THR A 66 -5.82 -11.36 7.21
C THR A 66 -4.44 -11.13 7.80
N PHE A 67 -3.44 -11.79 7.22
CA PHE A 67 -2.06 -11.74 7.72
C PHE A 67 -1.20 -10.94 6.75
N LEU A 68 -0.66 -9.83 7.24
CA LEU A 68 0.37 -9.05 6.58
C LEU A 68 1.60 -9.03 7.49
N GLU A 69 2.74 -9.37 6.93
CA GLU A 69 4.03 -9.18 7.58
C GLU A 69 4.95 -8.48 6.59
N VAL A 70 5.63 -7.44 7.07
CA VAL A 70 6.53 -6.61 6.28
C VAL A 70 7.88 -6.57 6.99
N GLU A 71 8.94 -6.87 6.24
CA GLU A 71 10.31 -6.80 6.71
C GLU A 71 11.07 -5.78 5.86
N THR A 72 11.85 -4.92 6.51
CA THR A 72 12.72 -3.94 5.85
C THR A 72 14.19 -4.32 6.01
N GLN A 73 15.02 -3.86 5.08
CA GLN A 73 16.45 -4.14 5.09
C GLN A 73 17.24 -2.96 5.67
N SER A 74 17.95 -3.20 6.77
CA SER A 74 18.66 -2.17 7.54
C SER A 74 19.81 -1.48 6.81
N LYS A 75 20.25 -2.02 5.66
CA LYS A 75 21.30 -1.43 4.82
C LYS A 75 20.87 -0.18 4.05
N TYR A 76 19.58 0.14 4.00
CA TYR A 76 19.04 1.33 3.33
C TYR A 76 18.71 2.43 4.32
N GLU A 77 18.56 3.67 3.82
CA GLU A 77 18.14 4.79 4.63
C GLU A 77 16.78 4.52 5.32
N PRO A 78 16.61 4.89 6.61
CA PRO A 78 15.39 4.60 7.35
C PRO A 78 14.11 5.17 6.73
N GLU A 79 14.18 6.33 6.09
CA GLU A 79 13.07 6.96 5.36
C GLU A 79 12.64 6.13 4.15
N LEU A 80 13.61 5.60 3.40
CA LEU A 80 13.34 4.75 2.24
C LEU A 80 12.73 3.41 2.68
N GLN A 81 13.22 2.85 3.78
CA GLN A 81 12.63 1.65 4.40
C GLN A 81 11.17 1.88 4.80
N ALA A 82 10.89 3.00 5.48
CA ALA A 82 9.55 3.34 5.93
C ALA A 82 8.58 3.53 4.75
N TYR A 83 8.99 4.30 3.74
CA TYR A 83 8.21 4.49 2.51
C TYR A 83 7.93 3.17 1.80
N ALA A 84 8.94 2.31 1.62
CA ALA A 84 8.79 0.98 1.02
C ALA A 84 7.80 0.10 1.79
N ALA A 85 7.88 0.09 3.12
CA ALA A 85 6.96 -0.66 3.97
C ALA A 85 5.50 -0.17 3.82
N GLY A 86 5.32 1.15 3.67
CA GLY A 86 4.02 1.75 3.39
C GLY A 86 3.40 1.22 2.11
N VAL A 87 4.13 1.30 0.99
CA VAL A 87 3.62 0.85 -0.33
C VAL A 87 3.16 -0.60 -0.30
N LEU A 88 3.92 -1.48 0.37
CA LEU A 88 3.62 -2.91 0.46
C LEU A 88 2.45 -3.25 1.40
N SER A 89 1.90 -2.28 2.13
CA SER A 89 0.81 -2.49 3.09
C SER A 89 -0.57 -2.08 2.53
N ARG A 90 -0.65 -1.66 1.25
CA ARG A 90 -1.88 -1.15 0.62
C ARG A 90 -3.03 -2.15 0.61
N GLU A 91 -2.75 -3.46 0.50
CA GLU A 91 -3.77 -4.49 0.29
C GLU A 91 -4.74 -4.62 1.49
N VAL A 92 -4.32 -4.27 2.72
CA VAL A 92 -5.21 -4.26 3.91
C VAL A 92 -6.26 -3.15 3.80
N LEU A 93 -5.93 -2.03 3.16
CA LEU A 93 -6.67 -0.79 3.35
C LEU A 93 -7.94 -0.69 2.53
N HIS A 94 -7.99 -1.27 1.34
CA HIS A 94 -9.08 -1.04 0.41
C HIS A 94 -10.46 -1.30 1.01
N TYR A 95 -10.65 -2.50 1.58
CA TYR A 95 -11.91 -2.84 2.23
C TYR A 95 -12.14 -2.08 3.53
N HIS A 96 -11.08 -1.74 4.26
CA HIS A 96 -11.25 -1.02 5.51
C HIS A 96 -11.77 0.41 5.27
N ILE A 97 -11.16 1.14 4.33
CA ILE A 97 -11.53 2.52 4.01
C ILE A 97 -12.98 2.60 3.52
N GLN A 98 -13.38 1.69 2.61
CA GLN A 98 -14.77 1.62 2.13
C GLN A 98 -15.76 1.42 3.29
N ASN A 99 -15.43 0.54 4.24
CA ASN A 99 -16.33 0.20 5.32
C ASN A 99 -16.40 1.25 6.45
N THR A 100 -15.31 2.00 6.70
CA THR A 100 -15.22 2.85 7.90
C THR A 100 -15.11 4.34 7.63
N ALA A 101 -14.57 4.73 6.47
CA ALA A 101 -14.18 6.11 6.21
C ALA A 101 -14.83 6.73 4.95
N GLU A 102 -15.36 5.92 4.03
CA GLU A 102 -15.91 6.41 2.75
C GLU A 102 -17.04 7.43 2.93
N ASP A 103 -17.96 7.18 3.86
CA ASP A 103 -19.08 8.08 4.16
C ASP A 103 -18.71 9.16 5.20
N TYR A 104 -17.47 9.19 5.68
CA TYR A 104 -17.02 10.23 6.60
C TYR A 104 -17.19 11.61 5.94
N CYS A 105 -17.68 12.59 6.69
CA CYS A 105 -18.05 13.93 6.21
C CYS A 105 -19.28 14.07 5.31
N LYS A 106 -19.96 12.98 4.94
CA LYS A 106 -21.24 13.07 4.22
C LYS A 106 -22.30 13.76 5.07
N ASN A 107 -22.84 14.87 4.58
CA ASN A 107 -23.82 15.74 5.27
C ASN A 107 -23.29 16.49 6.53
N PHE A 108 -22.00 16.40 6.88
CA PHE A 108 -21.40 17.07 8.04
C PHE A 108 -20.48 18.24 7.66
N THR A 109 -20.90 19.06 6.69
CA THR A 109 -20.03 20.06 6.03
C THR A 109 -19.37 21.06 6.97
N GLN A 110 -20.10 21.61 7.95
CA GLN A 110 -19.52 22.57 8.90
C GLN A 110 -18.51 21.94 9.86
N TYR A 111 -18.80 20.72 10.32
CA TYR A 111 -17.88 19.97 11.18
C TYR A 111 -16.61 19.64 10.40
N CYS A 112 -16.76 19.10 9.19
CA CYS A 112 -15.63 18.69 8.38
C CYS A 112 -14.79 19.86 7.89
N LYS A 113 -15.39 21.03 7.65
CA LYS A 113 -14.63 22.25 7.39
C LYS A 113 -13.67 22.56 8.54
N ARG A 114 -14.17 22.61 9.79
CA ARG A 114 -13.34 22.90 10.97
C ARG A 114 -12.28 21.82 11.21
N MET A 115 -12.63 20.56 10.99
CA MET A 115 -11.73 19.43 11.16
C MET A 115 -10.62 19.45 10.11
N ASN A 116 -10.93 19.70 8.83
CA ASN A 116 -9.93 19.87 7.78
C ASN A 116 -9.02 21.08 8.03
N GLU A 117 -9.56 22.20 8.52
CA GLU A 117 -8.76 23.37 8.91
C GLU A 117 -7.79 23.01 10.06
N PHE A 118 -8.26 22.30 11.08
CA PHE A 118 -7.44 21.88 12.22
C PHE A 118 -6.33 20.89 11.80
N VAL A 119 -6.69 19.85 11.04
CA VAL A 119 -5.72 18.86 10.56
C VAL A 119 -4.72 19.52 9.63
N GLY A 120 -5.16 20.39 8.70
CA GLY A 120 -4.28 21.14 7.82
C GLY A 120 -3.25 21.99 8.57
N GLN A 121 -3.67 22.72 9.60
CA GLN A 121 -2.75 23.49 10.46
C GLN A 121 -1.73 22.58 11.17
N ASN A 122 -2.15 21.40 11.62
CA ASN A 122 -1.25 20.43 12.22
C ASN A 122 -0.25 19.86 11.19
N GLN A 123 -0.70 19.59 9.96
CA GLN A 123 0.17 19.16 8.87
C GLN A 123 1.24 20.21 8.54
N ASP A 124 0.84 21.48 8.46
CA ASP A 124 1.77 22.60 8.25
C ASP A 124 2.79 22.73 9.37
N TYR A 125 2.36 22.59 10.64
CA TYR A 125 3.26 22.59 11.79
C TYR A 125 4.29 21.45 11.74
N ILE A 126 3.85 20.23 11.42
CA ILE A 126 4.75 19.07 11.31
C ILE A 126 5.74 19.28 10.18
N LYS A 127 5.28 19.76 9.03
CA LYS A 127 6.15 20.08 7.89
C LYS A 127 7.23 21.10 8.25
N GLU A 128 6.87 22.17 8.96
CA GLU A 128 7.83 23.17 9.44
C GLU A 128 8.85 22.56 10.40
N LYS A 129 8.39 21.72 11.33
CA LYS A 129 9.26 21.05 12.30
C LYS A 129 10.22 20.07 11.65
N LEU A 130 9.76 19.26 10.71
CA LEU A 130 10.63 18.35 9.96
C LEU A 130 11.66 19.09 9.10
N ALA A 131 11.33 20.29 8.60
CA ALA A 131 12.26 21.11 7.82
C ALA A 131 13.31 21.84 8.67
N SER A 132 12.98 22.18 9.93
CA SER A 132 13.83 22.99 10.81
C SER A 132 14.58 22.18 11.88
N THR A 133 14.17 20.95 12.14
CA THR A 133 14.79 20.11 13.18
C THR A 133 16.00 19.35 12.63
N PRO A 134 17.10 19.25 13.40
CA PRO A 134 18.24 18.41 13.05
C PRO A 134 17.85 16.94 12.82
N ARG A 135 18.54 16.26 11.90
CA ARG A 135 18.26 14.86 11.55
C ARG A 135 18.54 13.86 12.67
N ASP A 136 19.36 14.24 13.64
CA ASP A 136 19.72 13.43 14.81
C ASP A 136 18.73 13.56 15.98
N ASP A 137 17.71 14.42 15.86
CA ASP A 137 16.62 14.48 16.83
C ASP A 137 15.77 13.20 16.80
N THR A 138 15.84 12.43 17.88
CA THR A 138 15.22 11.10 17.95
C THR A 138 13.70 11.12 17.72
N TYR A 139 13.01 12.15 18.23
CA TYR A 139 11.56 12.25 18.14
C TYR A 139 11.14 12.61 16.71
N TRP A 140 11.72 13.67 16.15
CA TRP A 140 11.36 14.14 14.83
C TRP A 140 11.83 13.19 13.72
N SER A 141 12.92 12.43 13.90
CA SER A 141 13.24 11.35 12.96
C SER A 141 12.18 10.24 12.98
N ALA A 142 11.56 9.94 14.13
CA ALA A 142 10.48 8.96 14.20
C ALA A 142 9.22 9.48 13.48
N VAL A 143 8.85 10.75 13.71
CA VAL A 143 7.76 11.41 12.97
C VAL A 143 8.05 11.41 11.47
N ASN A 144 9.27 11.72 11.05
CA ASN A 144 9.70 11.72 9.64
C ASN A 144 9.43 10.36 8.98
N ARG A 145 9.85 9.27 9.63
CA ARG A 145 9.64 7.90 9.12
C ARG A 145 8.17 7.53 9.06
N THR A 146 7.37 7.90 10.06
CA THR A 146 5.92 7.67 10.04
C THR A 146 5.27 8.33 8.84
N TYR A 147 5.64 9.58 8.53
CA TYR A 147 5.12 10.31 7.37
C TYR A 147 5.57 9.71 6.03
N HIS A 148 6.81 9.24 5.95
CA HIS A 148 7.27 8.46 4.78
C HIS A 148 6.46 7.18 4.59
N GLN A 149 6.19 6.43 5.67
CA GLN A 149 5.38 5.23 5.61
C GLN A 149 3.94 5.51 5.18
N LEU A 150 3.31 6.55 5.73
CA LEU A 150 1.97 6.96 5.32
C LEU A 150 1.92 7.41 3.86
N THR A 151 2.94 8.14 3.39
CA THR A 151 3.03 8.56 1.98
C THR A 151 3.15 7.36 1.05
N GLY A 152 4.04 6.41 1.38
CA GLY A 152 4.16 5.17 0.61
C GLY A 152 2.86 4.37 0.59
N LEU A 153 2.13 4.35 1.70
CA LEU A 153 0.84 3.68 1.81
C LEU A 153 -0.22 4.32 0.90
N ILE A 154 -0.30 5.65 0.85
CA ILE A 154 -1.18 6.40 -0.05
C ILE A 154 -0.79 6.15 -1.51
N ASP A 155 0.49 6.28 -1.86
CA ASP A 155 0.96 6.06 -3.22
C ASP A 155 0.68 4.63 -3.69
N GLY A 156 0.87 3.65 -2.80
CA GLY A 156 0.54 2.26 -3.07
C GLY A 156 -0.97 2.05 -3.27
N TYR A 157 -1.79 2.61 -2.38
CA TYR A 157 -3.24 2.48 -2.38
C TYR A 157 -3.89 3.11 -3.62
N GLU A 158 -3.48 4.32 -3.98
CA GLU A 158 -3.99 5.03 -5.14
C GLU A 158 -3.30 4.67 -6.46
N ASN A 159 -2.32 3.77 -6.42
CA ASN A 159 -1.51 3.38 -7.57
C ASN A 159 -0.81 4.58 -8.24
N ARG A 160 -0.27 5.50 -7.43
CA ARG A 160 0.55 6.64 -7.87
C ARG A 160 1.96 6.18 -8.24
N SER A 161 2.72 7.10 -8.85
CA SER A 161 4.14 6.85 -9.12
C SER A 161 4.92 6.73 -7.81
N ILE A 162 5.58 5.58 -7.62
CA ILE A 162 6.44 5.30 -6.46
C ILE A 162 7.61 6.29 -6.42
N THR A 163 7.48 7.32 -5.60
CA THR A 163 8.41 8.45 -5.47
C THR A 163 8.65 8.71 -3.99
N PRO A 164 9.74 8.19 -3.40
CA PRO A 164 10.00 8.35 -1.97
C PRO A 164 10.01 9.82 -1.54
N GLY A 165 9.17 10.14 -0.55
CA GLY A 165 8.95 11.49 -0.09
C GLY A 165 7.90 11.54 1.01
N ILE A 166 7.49 12.75 1.37
CA ILE A 166 6.37 12.99 2.28
C ILE A 166 5.30 13.80 1.55
N THR A 167 4.06 13.30 1.58
CA THR A 167 2.87 14.09 1.30
C THR A 167 2.25 14.61 2.60
N TYR A 168 1.68 15.80 2.53
CA TYR A 168 0.95 16.45 3.62
C TYR A 168 -0.51 16.74 3.19
N GLU A 169 -0.98 16.02 2.17
CA GLU A 169 -2.34 16.16 1.67
C GLU A 169 -3.37 15.64 2.68
N MET A 170 -4.57 16.18 2.61
CA MET A 170 -5.72 15.61 3.30
C MET A 170 -6.17 14.36 2.53
N HIS A 171 -6.10 13.19 3.16
CA HIS A 171 -6.48 11.91 2.54
C HIS A 171 -7.17 11.03 3.59
N PRO A 172 -8.13 10.14 3.26
CA PRO A 172 -8.72 9.22 4.25
C PRO A 172 -7.73 8.31 5.02
N ILE A 173 -6.47 8.25 4.60
CA ILE A 173 -5.37 7.53 5.26
C ILE A 173 -4.54 8.48 6.17
N LEU A 174 -4.64 9.81 5.96
CA LEU A 174 -3.81 10.85 6.59
C LEU A 174 -4.62 11.91 7.36
#